data_AF-A0A1T1E0K9-F1
#
_entry.id   AF-A0A1T1E0K9-F1
#
_cell.length_a   1.000
_cell.length_b   1.000
_cell.length_c   1.000
_cell.angle_alpha   90.00
_cell.angle_beta   90.00
_cell.angle_gamma   90.00
#
_symmetry.space_group_name_H-M   'P 1'
#
loop_
_entity.id
_entity.type
_entity.pdbx_description
1 polymer ?
#
loop_
_entity_poly.entity_id
_entity_poly.type
_entity_poly.pdbx_seq_one_letter_code
_entity_poly.pdbx_strand_id
1 'polypeptide(L)' 'MLDNTSLFNFLVGMNQKTAKLLNKYAELKGISSKQIKREWLVLNEHQKDQKRQEILKELVK' A
#
# COMPACT_ATOMS: atom_id res chain seq x y z
N MET A 1 -10.59 13.24 -12.06
CA MET A 1 -11.11 12.10 -11.27
C MET A 1 -10.22 10.92 -11.61
N LEU A 2 -9.43 10.39 -10.67
CA LEU A 2 -8.55 9.24 -10.95
C LEU A 2 -9.35 7.96 -10.73
N ASP A 3 -9.65 7.26 -11.82
CA ASP A 3 -10.57 6.14 -11.84
C ASP A 3 -10.02 4.95 -11.06
N ASN A 4 -10.73 4.58 -9.98
CA ASN A 4 -10.44 3.44 -9.10
C ASN A 4 -10.30 2.10 -9.86
N THR A 5 -10.87 2.02 -11.06
CA THR A 5 -10.87 0.85 -11.93
C THR A 5 -9.48 0.53 -12.51
N SER A 6 -8.62 1.53 -12.70
CA SER A 6 -7.25 1.33 -13.22
C SER A 6 -6.28 0.77 -12.16
N LEU A 7 -6.56 1.00 -10.87
CA LEU A 7 -5.79 0.42 -9.77
C LEU A 7 -6.01 -1.09 -9.66
N PHE A 8 -7.18 -1.60 -10.02
CA PHE A 8 -7.54 -3.01 -9.91
C PHE A 8 -6.69 -3.92 -10.80
N ASN A 9 -6.37 -3.48 -12.03
CA ASN A 9 -5.57 -4.29 -12.97
C ASN A 9 -4.08 -4.37 -12.62
N PHE A 10 -3.53 -3.43 -11.84
CA PHE A 10 -2.14 -3.51 -11.34
C PHE A 10 -2.03 -4.35 -10.06
N LEU A 11 -3.15 -4.63 -9.40
CA LEU A 11 -3.23 -5.28 -8.09
C LEU A 11 -3.60 -6.77 -8.17
N VAL A 12 -3.61 -7.37 -9.36
CA VAL A 12 -4.06 -8.75 -9.61
C VAL A 12 -3.31 -9.80 -8.75
N GLY A 13 -2.13 -9.48 -8.20
CA GLY A 13 -1.40 -10.34 -7.25
C GLY A 13 -1.34 -9.86 -5.79
N MET A 14 -1.93 -8.71 -5.43
CA MET A 14 -1.75 -8.11 -4.10
C MET A 14 -2.94 -8.38 -3.18
N ASN A 15 -2.66 -8.77 -1.94
CA ASN A 15 -3.70 -9.02 -0.95
C ASN A 15 -4.56 -7.76 -0.70
N GLN A 16 -5.89 -7.91 -0.75
CA GLN A 16 -6.83 -6.80 -0.55
C GLN A 16 -6.64 -6.06 0.79
N LYS A 17 -6.29 -6.77 1.88
CA LYS A 17 -6.00 -6.15 3.18
C LYS A 17 -4.79 -5.22 3.10
N THR A 18 -3.76 -5.67 2.39
CA THR A 18 -2.55 -4.89 2.14
C THR A 18 -2.83 -3.67 1.27
N ALA A 19 -3.67 -3.82 0.24
CA ALA A 19 -4.08 -2.68 -0.60
C ALA A 19 -4.78 -1.58 0.21
N LYS A 20 -5.68 -1.96 1.12
CA LYS A 20 -6.35 -1.02 2.03
C LYS A 20 -5.37 -0.35 2.99
N LEU A 21 -4.44 -1.12 3.56
CA LEU A 21 -3.42 -0.59 4.48
C LEU A 21 -2.54 0.46 3.80
N LEU A 22 -2.02 0.14 2.61
CA LEU A 22 -1.14 1.05 1.85
C LEU A 22 -1.89 2.30 1.39
N ASN A 23 -3.17 2.18 1.02
CA ASN A 23 -4.01 3.35 0.73
C ASN A 23 -4.11 4.28 1.93
N LYS A 24 -4.47 3.73 3.10
CA LYS A 24 -4.64 4.52 4.32
C LYS A 24 -3.34 5.20 4.75
N TYR A 25 -2.21 4.51 4.61
CA TYR A 25 -0.89 5.08 4.86
C TYR A 25 -0.53 6.17 3.85
N ALA A 26 -0.84 5.96 2.57
CA ALA A 26 -0.61 6.95 1.53
C ALA A 26 -1.39 8.24 1.80
N GLU A 27 -2.65 8.13 2.20
CA GLU A 27 -3.49 9.25 2.62
C GLU A 27 -2.90 9.97 3.84
N LEU A 28 -2.46 9.22 4.85
CA LEU A 28 -1.84 9.79 6.06
C LEU A 28 -0.53 10.54 5.76
N LYS A 29 0.30 10.01 4.86
CA LYS A 29 1.57 10.63 4.45
C LYS A 29 1.41 11.70 3.36
N GLY A 30 0.22 11.85 2.78
CA GLY A 30 -0.01 12.74 1.64
C GLY A 30 0.72 12.30 0.35
N ILE A 31 1.04 11.01 0.22
CA ILE A 31 1.71 10.45 -0.97
C ILE A 31 0.72 9.74 -1.89
N SER A 32 1.13 9.47 -3.13
CA SER A 32 0.29 8.73 -4.07
C SER A 32 0.18 7.26 -3.68
N SER A 33 -1.05 6.77 -3.55
CA SER A 33 -1.36 5.33 -3.39
C SER A 33 -0.68 4.46 -4.46
N LYS A 34 -0.58 4.93 -5.71
CA LYS A 34 0.12 4.21 -6.78
C LYS A 34 1.61 4.04 -6.49
N GLN A 35 2.25 5.06 -5.93
CA GLN A 35 3.67 5.04 -5.63
C GLN A 35 3.98 3.99 -4.55
N ILE A 36 3.28 4.03 -3.42
CA ILE A 36 3.53 3.09 -2.34
C ILE A 36 3.20 1.63 -2.72
N LYS A 37 2.18 1.42 -3.57
CA LYS A 37 1.86 0.08 -4.08
C LYS A 37 2.95 -0.47 -5.00
N ARG A 38 3.57 0.38 -5.81
CA ARG A 38 4.73 0.00 -6.63
C ARG A 38 5.93 -0.35 -5.75
N GLU A 39 6.26 0.50 -4.78
CA GLU A 39 7.32 0.19 -3.82
C GLU A 39 7.05 -1.14 -3.13
N TRP A 40 5.82 -1.36 -2.68
CA TRP A 40 5.41 -2.60 -2.02
C TRP A 40 5.64 -3.84 -2.88
N LEU A 41 5.33 -3.78 -4.18
CA LEU A 41 5.48 -4.94 -5.07
C LEU A 41 6.96 -5.32 -5.31
N VAL A 42 7.87 -4.35 -5.22
CA VAL A 42 9.32 -4.57 -5.36
C VAL A 42 9.94 -5.22 -4.11
N LEU A 43 9.28 -5.12 -2.95
CA LEU A 43 9.78 -5.67 -1.69
C LEU A 43 9.62 -7.20 -1.58
N ASN A 44 10.58 -7.84 -0.93
CA ASN A 44 10.49 -9.25 -0.53
C ASN A 44 9.54 -9.45 0.65
N GLU A 45 9.11 -10.69 0.92
CA GLU A 45 8.13 -10.98 2.00
C GLU A 45 8.56 -10.46 3.38
N HIS A 46 9.83 -10.62 3.74
CA HIS A 46 10.36 -10.11 5.00
C HIS A 46 10.29 -8.58 5.10
N GLN A 47 10.64 -7.88 4.01
CA GLN A 47 10.59 -6.42 3.95
C GLN A 47 9.15 -5.90 3.93
N LYS A 48 8.25 -6.63 3.25
CA LYS A 48 6.81 -6.35 3.29
C LYS A 48 6.30 -6.43 4.72
N ASP A 49 6.67 -7.47 5.47
CA ASP A 49 6.24 -7.61 6.86
C ASP A 49 6.79 -6.48 7.74
N GLN A 50 8.07 -6.15 7.62
CA GLN A 50 8.68 -5.00 8.32
C GLN A 50 7.94 -3.69 8.01
N LYS A 51 7.77 -3.36 6.72
CA LYS A 51 7.07 -2.14 6.30
C LYS A 51 5.60 -2.15 6.75
N ARG A 52 4.96 -3.32 6.82
CA ARG A 52 3.61 -3.46 7.39
C ARG A 52 3.56 -3.04 8.85
N GLN A 53 4.50 -3.54 9.66
CA GLN A 53 4.57 -3.23 11.09
C GLN A 53 4.84 -1.75 11.31
N GLU A 54 5.73 -1.14 10.51
CA GLU A 54 5.97 0.31 10.55
C GLU A 54 4.70 1.10 10.23
N ILE A 55 4.02 0.76 9.13
CA ILE A 55 2.76 1.40 8.74
C ILE A 55 1.70 1.26 9.84
N LEU A 56 1.57 0.09 10.46
CA LEU A 56 0.63 -0.13 11.54
C LEU A 56 0.98 0.70 12.78
N LYS A 57 2.25 0.78 13.16
CA LYS A 57 2.70 1.65 14.26
C LYS A 57 2.37 3.12 14.01
N GLU A 58 2.56 3.59 12.78
CA GLU A 58 2.22 4.97 12.40
C GLU A 58 0.70 5.22 12.38
N LEU A 59 -0.11 4.23 11.96
CA LEU A 59 -1.56 4.37 11.88
C LEU A 59 -2.31 4.25 13.22
N VAL A 60 -1.68 3.63 14.23
CA VAL A 60 -2.25 3.46 15.58
C VAL A 60 -1.91 4.65 16.49
N LYS A 61 -1.01 5.54 16.06
CA LYS A 61 -0.62 6.76 16.77
C LYS A 61 -1.60 7.90 16.51
#